data_AF-A0AAF0CR63-F1
#
_entry.id   AF-A0AAF0CR63-F1
#
_cell.length_a   1.000
_cell.length_b   1.000
_cell.length_c   1.000
_cell.angle_alpha   90.00
_cell.angle_beta   90.00
_cell.angle_gamma   90.00
#
_symmetry.space_group_name_H-M   'P 1'
#
loop_
_entity.id
_entity.type
_entity.pdbx_description
1 polymer ?
#
loop_
_entity_poly.entity_id
_entity_poly.type
_entity_poly.pdbx_seq_one_letter_code
_entity_poly.pdbx_strand_id
1 'polypeptide(L)'
;MSLIKINRHPTTKDLRVFATLWFLFLGVFAVVAFQRDLTLLARVLGAVAFAVGLMGWAKPPSVRLIYLGAVLVTFPIGFVLSHVILAIVYYLVITPIGILMRLLGRDPLNRKFDPNRKSYWEPKTDKRTPASYLRQH
;
A
#
# COMPACT_ATOMS: atom_id res chain seq x y z
N MET A 1 -13.28 -0.26 13.92
CA MET A 1 -11.87 -0.68 14.12
C MET A 1 -11.02 -0.08 13.01
N SER A 2 -10.17 0.91 13.29
CA SER A 2 -9.24 1.44 12.29
C SER A 2 -8.16 0.39 11.98
N LEU A 3 -8.09 -0.05 10.72
CA LEU A 3 -7.16 -1.09 10.26
C LEU A 3 -5.71 -0.60 10.11
N ILE A 4 -5.44 0.70 10.32
CA ILE A 4 -4.09 1.27 10.25
C ILE A 4 -3.73 1.87 11.62
N LYS A 5 -2.98 1.12 12.42
CA LYS A 5 -2.40 1.62 13.68
C LYS A 5 -1.12 2.39 13.37
N ILE A 6 -1.18 3.72 13.45
CA ILE A 6 0.01 4.57 13.35
C ILE A 6 0.93 4.23 14.54
N ASN A 7 2.14 3.76 14.24
CA ASN A 7 3.13 3.45 15.26
C ASN A 7 3.70 4.74 15.87
N ARG A 8 3.11 5.19 17.00
CA ARG A 8 3.54 6.41 17.72
C ARG A 8 4.80 6.22 18.56
N HIS A 9 5.25 4.98 18.71
CA HIS A 9 6.46 4.59 19.46
C HIS A 9 7.39 3.78 18.55
N PRO A 10 7.99 4.42 17.53
CA PRO A 10 8.89 3.74 16.62
C PRO A 10 10.07 3.15 17.39
N THR A 11 10.48 1.94 17.00
CA THR A 11 11.67 1.32 17.59
C THR A 11 12.92 2.07 17.14
N THR A 12 14.03 1.90 17.86
CA THR A 12 15.32 2.49 17.46
C THR A 12 15.78 2.00 16.08
N LYS A 13 15.37 0.80 15.67
CA LYS A 13 15.61 0.27 14.32
C LYS A 13 14.83 1.05 13.26
N ASP A 14 13.54 1.31 13.50
CA ASP A 14 12.69 2.05 12.56
C ASP A 14 13.22 3.46 12.30
N LEU A 15 13.70 4.14 13.34
CA LEU A 15 14.29 5.48 13.23
C LEU A 15 15.59 5.48 12.44
N ARG A 16 16.44 4.44 12.60
CA ARG A 16 17.67 4.29 11.80
C ARG A 16 17.36 3.99 10.35
N VAL A 17 16.42 3.08 10.08
CA VAL A 17 15.99 2.76 8.71
C VAL A 17 15.44 4.01 8.03
N PHE A 18 14.58 4.77 8.71
CA PHE A 18 14.05 6.03 8.22
C PHE A 18 15.19 7.01 7.88
N ALA A 19 16.12 7.24 8.80
CA ALA A 19 17.25 8.15 8.57
C ALA A 19 18.14 7.71 7.40
N THR A 20 18.44 6.41 7.28
CA THR A 20 19.23 5.86 6.17
C THR A 20 18.50 6.02 4.83
N LEU A 21 17.20 5.73 4.77
CA LEU A 21 16.40 5.90 3.56
C LEU A 21 16.36 7.38 3.13
N TRP A 22 16.16 8.30 4.07
CA TRP A 22 16.17 9.74 3.80
C TRP A 22 17.55 10.25 3.37
N PHE A 23 18.63 9.74 3.98
CA PHE A 23 19.99 10.05 3.56
C PHE A 23 20.24 9.64 2.11
N LEU A 24 19.86 8.41 1.73
CA LEU A 24 20.00 7.93 0.35
C LEU A 24 19.13 8.73 -0.63
N PHE A 25 17.86 8.95 -0.28
CA PHE A 25 16.92 9.70 -1.11
C PHE A 25 17.43 11.12 -1.39
N LEU A 26 17.72 11.88 -0.34
CA LEU A 26 18.23 13.25 -0.48
C LEU A 26 19.62 13.29 -1.13
N GLY A 27 20.46 12.27 -0.87
CA GLY A 27 21.76 12.13 -1.51
C GLY A 27 21.67 11.97 -3.03
N VAL A 28 20.76 11.13 -3.53
CA VAL A 28 20.49 10.99 -4.97
C VAL A 28 20.01 12.32 -5.55
N PHE A 29 19.08 13.00 -4.90
CA PHE A 29 18.61 14.32 -5.36
C PHE A 29 19.69 15.38 -5.34
N ALA A 30 20.61 15.36 -4.37
CA ALA A 30 21.76 16.27 -4.33
C ALA A 30 22.72 16.03 -5.51
N VAL A 31 22.98 14.77 -5.87
CA VAL A 31 23.79 14.40 -7.04
C VAL A 31 23.12 14.84 -8.34
N VAL A 32 21.82 14.59 -8.49
CA VAL A 32 21.06 15.04 -9.68
C VAL A 32 21.05 16.58 -9.78
N ALA A 33 20.88 17.28 -8.66
CA ALA A 33 20.95 18.75 -8.64
C ALA A 33 22.33 19.28 -9.04
N PHE A 34 23.39 18.59 -8.64
CA PHE A 34 24.76 18.93 -9.02
C PHE A 34 24.99 18.75 -10.54
N GLN A 35 24.42 17.71 -11.15
CA GLN A 35 24.45 17.49 -12.60
C GLN A 35 23.66 18.53 -13.42
N ARG A 36 22.80 19.33 -12.76
CA ARG A 36 21.98 20.38 -13.40
C ARG A 36 22.55 21.79 -13.14
N ASP A 37 23.79 21.89 -12.68
CA ASP A 37 24.46 23.15 -12.29
C ASP A 37 23.75 23.94 -11.17
N LEU A 38 22.83 23.31 -10.43
CA LEU A 38 22.15 23.90 -9.28
C LEU A 38 22.99 23.73 -8.01
N THR A 39 24.20 24.31 -8.00
CA THR A 39 25.22 24.03 -6.95
C THR A 39 24.75 24.41 -5.55
N LEU A 40 23.98 25.48 -5.40
CA LEU A 40 23.42 25.90 -4.10
C LEU A 40 22.42 24.86 -3.59
N LEU A 41 21.51 24.40 -4.46
CA LEU A 41 20.52 23.38 -4.13
C LEU A 41 21.18 22.03 -3.81
N ALA A 42 22.20 21.64 -4.56
CA ALA A 42 22.99 20.44 -4.29
C ALA A 42 23.69 20.48 -2.92
N ARG A 43 24.31 21.62 -2.56
CA ARG A 43 24.96 21.81 -1.25
C ARG A 43 23.96 21.76 -0.10
N VAL A 44 22.82 22.43 -0.24
CA VAL A 44 21.76 22.42 0.79
C VAL A 44 21.20 21.02 0.96
N LEU A 45 20.82 20.34 -0.12
CA LEU A 45 20.30 18.97 -0.04
C LEU A 45 21.32 17.99 0.52
N GLY A 46 22.59 18.09 0.11
CA GLY A 46 23.67 17.26 0.63
C GLY A 46 23.93 17.48 2.12
N ALA A 47 23.94 18.75 2.58
CA ALA A 47 24.11 19.09 3.99
C ALA A 47 22.94 18.57 4.83
N VAL A 48 21.70 18.72 4.35
CA VAL A 48 20.50 18.21 5.03
C VAL A 48 20.51 16.68 5.08
N ALA A 49 20.87 16.02 3.97
CA ALA A 49 21.00 14.56 3.92
C ALA A 49 21.98 14.09 5.00
N PHE A 50 23.19 14.66 5.02
CA PHE A 50 24.24 14.29 5.95
C PHE A 50 23.83 14.55 7.40
N ALA A 51 23.21 15.70 7.69
CA ALA A 51 22.70 16.02 9.02
C ALA A 51 21.66 15.01 9.51
N VAL A 52 20.68 14.65 8.67
CA VAL A 52 19.63 13.67 9.01
C VAL A 52 20.22 12.28 9.22
N GLY A 53 21.14 11.84 8.35
CA GLY A 53 21.83 10.55 8.48
C GLY A 53 22.66 10.46 9.77
N LEU A 54 23.47 11.49 10.05
CA LEU A 54 24.31 11.57 11.24
C LEU A 54 23.46 11.59 12.51
N MET A 55 22.37 12.37 12.52
CA MET A 55 21.49 12.51 13.68
C MET A 55 20.70 11.21 13.96
N GLY A 56 20.32 10.47 12.91
CA GLY A 56 19.67 9.16 13.03
C GLY A 56 20.55 8.08 13.64
N TRP A 57 21.87 8.14 13.38
CA TRP A 57 22.84 7.20 13.95
C TRP A 57 23.33 7.61 15.35
N ALA A 58 23.60 8.90 15.57
CA ALA A 58 24.16 9.40 16.83
C ALA A 58 23.13 9.54 17.95
N LYS A 59 21.93 10.07 17.66
CA LYS A 59 20.86 10.30 18.65
C LYS A 59 19.47 9.98 18.08
N PRO A 60 19.09 8.68 18.03
CA PRO A 60 17.79 8.25 17.51
C PRO A 60 16.56 9.00 18.07
N PRO A 61 16.47 9.34 19.38
CA PRO A 61 15.29 10.02 19.92
C PRO A 61 15.02 11.39 19.31
N SER A 62 16.05 12.09 18.81
CA SER A 62 15.90 13.42 18.18
C SER A 62 15.16 13.35 16.84
N VAL A 63 15.36 12.27 16.08
CA VAL A 63 14.70 12.07 14.78
C VAL A 63 13.24 11.64 14.93
N ARG A 64 12.82 11.24 16.14
CA ARG A 64 11.44 10.82 16.42
C ARG A 64 10.41 11.90 16.10
N LEU A 65 10.68 13.16 16.42
CA LEU A 65 9.73 14.25 16.16
C LEU A 65 9.54 14.46 14.66
N ILE A 66 10.64 14.43 13.90
CA ILE A 66 10.63 14.53 12.44
C ILE A 66 9.90 13.34 11.82
N TYR A 67 10.17 12.12 12.32
CA TYR A 67 9.48 10.91 11.89
C TYR A 67 7.96 11.00 12.09
N LEU A 68 7.51 11.45 13.27
CA LEU A 68 6.08 11.59 13.55
C LEU A 68 5.42 12.66 12.69
N GLY A 69 6.09 13.79 12.46
CA GLY A 69 5.61 14.83 11.55
C GLY A 69 5.51 14.32 10.10
N ALA A 70 6.53 13.61 9.62
CA ALA A 70 6.54 13.01 8.29
C ALA A 70 5.42 11.97 8.12
N VAL A 71 5.20 11.10 9.11
CA VAL A 71 4.12 10.10 9.08
C VAL A 71 2.75 10.79 9.10
N LEU A 72 2.57 11.87 9.87
CA LEU A 72 1.32 12.62 9.90
C LEU A 72 0.95 13.18 8.53
N VAL A 73 1.92 13.72 7.81
CA VAL A 73 1.72 14.28 6.45
C VAL A 73 1.54 13.16 5.42
N THR A 74 2.27 12.05 5.57
CA THR A 74 2.25 10.96 4.57
C THR A 74 1.03 10.06 4.70
N PHE A 75 0.45 9.94 5.89
CA PHE A 75 -0.72 9.12 6.15
C PHE A 75 -1.94 9.42 5.24
N PRO A 76 -2.43 10.68 5.12
CA PRO A 76 -3.55 10.98 4.23
C PRO A 76 -3.22 10.72 2.76
N ILE A 77 -1.96 10.92 2.36
CA ILE A 77 -1.49 10.61 1.00
C ILE A 77 -1.62 9.11 0.74
N GLY A 78 -1.13 8.28 1.66
CA GLY A 78 -1.26 6.82 1.59
C GLY A 78 -2.73 6.37 1.53
N PHE A 79 -3.59 6.96 2.36
CA PHE A 79 -5.01 6.67 2.35
C PHE A 79 -5.66 6.97 1.00
N VAL A 80 -5.45 8.17 0.45
CA VAL A 80 -5.99 8.56 -0.86
C VAL A 80 -5.43 7.65 -1.94
N LEU A 81 -4.12 7.41 -1.94
CA LEU A 81 -3.47 6.56 -2.93
C LEU A 81 -4.03 5.13 -2.92
N SER A 82 -4.25 4.53 -1.75
CA SER A 82 -4.87 3.21 -1.65
C SER A 82 -6.28 3.18 -2.25
N HIS A 83 -7.09 4.20 -2.00
CA HIS A 83 -8.44 4.30 -2.59
C HIS A 83 -8.40 4.52 -4.10
N VAL A 84 -7.49 5.36 -4.57
CA VAL A 84 -7.31 5.64 -5.99
C VAL A 84 -6.85 4.39 -6.73
N ILE A 85 -5.85 3.67 -6.21
CA ILE A 85 -5.39 2.41 -6.81
C ILE A 85 -6.53 1.39 -6.84
N LEU A 86 -7.27 1.24 -5.74
CA LEU A 86 -8.42 0.33 -5.69
C LEU A 86 -9.49 0.72 -6.72
N ALA A 87 -9.82 2.01 -6.83
CA ALA A 87 -10.78 2.50 -7.81
C ALA A 87 -10.30 2.23 -9.25
N ILE A 88 -9.03 2.50 -9.55
CA ILE A 88 -8.42 2.23 -10.86
C ILE A 88 -8.54 0.74 -11.20
N VAL A 89 -8.10 -0.15 -10.31
CA VAL A 89 -8.18 -1.60 -10.54
C VAL A 89 -9.63 -2.04 -10.71
N TYR A 90 -10.54 -1.56 -9.88
CA TYR A 90 -11.94 -1.94 -9.94
C TYR A 90 -12.60 -1.48 -11.25
N TYR A 91 -12.40 -0.23 -11.66
CA TYR A 91 -13.09 0.33 -12.82
C TYR A 91 -12.39 0.03 -14.15
N LEU A 92 -11.06 -0.12 -14.18
CA LEU A 92 -10.33 -0.39 -15.43
C LEU A 92 -10.05 -1.86 -15.69
N VAL A 93 -10.10 -2.72 -14.66
CA VAL A 93 -9.83 -4.15 -14.82
C VAL A 93 -11.08 -4.96 -14.51
N ILE A 94 -11.58 -4.88 -13.27
CA ILE A 94 -12.67 -5.76 -12.82
C ILE A 94 -13.98 -5.46 -13.56
N THR A 95 -14.33 -4.18 -13.68
CA THR A 95 -15.58 -3.73 -14.32
C THR A 95 -15.65 -4.11 -15.80
N PRO A 96 -14.63 -3.82 -16.65
CA PRO A 96 -14.68 -4.23 -18.06
C PRO A 96 -14.68 -5.74 -18.24
N ILE A 97 -13.98 -6.50 -17.38
CA ILE A 97 -14.10 -7.97 -17.38
C ILE A 97 -15.56 -8.39 -17.13
N GLY A 98 -16.22 -7.78 -16.14
CA GLY A 98 -17.63 -8.05 -15.85
C GLY A 98 -18.57 -7.66 -17.01
N ILE A 99 -18.31 -6.53 -17.67
CA ILE A 99 -19.06 -6.10 -18.86
C ILE A 99 -18.85 -7.10 -20.00
N LEU A 100 -17.62 -7.52 -20.25
CA LEU A 100 -17.31 -8.50 -21.29
C LEU A 100 -17.99 -9.84 -21.04
N MET A 101 -18.01 -10.33 -19.79
CA MET A 101 -18.76 -11.54 -19.43
C MET A 101 -20.25 -11.39 -19.69
N ARG A 102 -20.84 -10.24 -19.37
CA ARG A 102 -22.26 -9.94 -19.64
C ARG A 102 -22.55 -9.91 -21.15
N LEU A 103 -21.68 -9.30 -21.95
CA LEU A 103 -21.81 -9.25 -23.41
C LEU A 103 -21.67 -10.64 -24.04
N LEU A 104 -20.77 -11.48 -23.52
CA LEU A 104 -20.60 -12.88 -23.93
C LEU A 104 -21.70 -13.82 -23.41
N GLY A 105 -22.69 -13.31 -22.67
CA GLY A 105 -23.79 -14.09 -22.11
C GLY A 105 -23.39 -15.05 -20.99
N ARG A 106 -22.16 -14.96 -20.47
CA ARG A 106 -21.68 -15.79 -19.36
C ARG A 106 -22.17 -15.21 -18.03
N ASP A 107 -23.04 -15.94 -17.34
CA ASP A 107 -23.49 -15.63 -15.99
C ASP A 107 -23.03 -16.71 -15.00
N PRO A 108 -21.76 -16.69 -14.57
CA PRO A 108 -21.20 -17.72 -13.70
C PRO A 108 -21.84 -17.76 -12.31
N LEU A 109 -22.60 -16.73 -11.94
CA LEU A 109 -23.26 -16.63 -10.64
C LEU A 109 -24.77 -16.84 -10.73
N ASN A 110 -25.29 -17.28 -11.89
CA ASN A 110 -26.71 -17.55 -12.11
C ASN A 110 -27.61 -16.42 -11.58
N ARG A 111 -27.20 -15.16 -11.77
CA ARG A 111 -27.84 -13.97 -11.19
C ARG A 111 -29.15 -13.62 -11.88
N LYS A 112 -29.38 -14.12 -13.10
CA LYS A 112 -30.64 -13.92 -13.82
C LYS A 112 -31.78 -14.70 -13.13
N PHE A 113 -32.86 -13.99 -12.83
CA PHE A 113 -34.09 -14.58 -12.33
C PHE A 113 -34.80 -15.33 -13.48
N ASP A 114 -35.04 -16.62 -13.29
CA ASP A 114 -35.83 -17.47 -14.16
C ASP A 114 -37.22 -17.74 -13.53
N PRO A 115 -38.29 -17.08 -14.01
CA PRO A 115 -39.63 -17.26 -13.48
C PRO A 115 -40.22 -18.66 -13.73
N ASN A 116 -39.64 -19.45 -14.64
CA ASN A 116 -40.10 -20.81 -14.92
C ASN A 116 -39.39 -21.87 -14.06
N ARG A 117 -38.39 -21.49 -13.24
CA ARG A 117 -37.74 -22.42 -12.31
C ARG A 117 -38.59 -22.68 -11.08
N LYS A 118 -38.86 -23.96 -10.82
CA LYS A 118 -39.55 -24.44 -9.62
C LYS A 118 -38.78 -24.18 -8.33
N SER A 119 -37.45 -24.12 -8.40
CA SER A 119 -36.55 -23.81 -7.28
C SER A 119 -35.19 -23.36 -7.79
N TYR A 120 -34.55 -22.42 -7.08
CA TYR A 120 -33.16 -22.02 -7.30
C TYR A 120 -32.16 -22.88 -6.51
N TRP A 121 -32.64 -23.89 -5.77
CA TRP A 121 -31.72 -24.76 -5.04
C TRP A 121 -30.86 -25.57 -6.00
N GLU A 122 -29.55 -25.29 -5.99
CA GLU A 122 -28.58 -26.13 -6.65
C GLU A 122 -28.29 -27.37 -5.78
N PRO A 123 -28.50 -28.59 -6.29
CA PRO A 123 -28.23 -29.81 -5.53
C PRO A 123 -26.73 -29.93 -5.28
N LYS A 124 -26.35 -30.01 -4.01
CA LYS A 124 -24.96 -30.19 -3.59
C LYS A 124 -24.44 -31.51 -4.15
N THR A 125 -23.51 -31.46 -5.10
CA THR A 125 -22.99 -32.65 -5.81
C THR A 125 -21.97 -33.46 -5.00
N ASP A 126 -21.62 -33.01 -3.79
CA ASP A 126 -20.49 -33.55 -3.04
C ASP A 126 -20.96 -34.46 -1.89
N LYS A 127 -20.71 -35.77 -2.00
CA LYS A 127 -20.65 -36.69 -0.85
C LYS A 127 -19.33 -36.45 -0.11
N ARG A 128 -19.12 -35.24 0.44
CA ARG A 128 -17.94 -34.98 1.29
C ARG A 128 -18.04 -35.85 2.53
N THR A 129 -17.09 -36.76 2.67
CA THR A 129 -16.96 -37.59 3.86
C THR A 129 -16.58 -36.71 5.05
N PRO A 130 -17.07 -37.00 6.28
CA PRO A 130 -16.73 -36.22 7.47
C PRO A 130 -15.22 -36.05 7.70
N ALA A 131 -14.42 -37.04 7.26
CA ALA A 131 -12.95 -37.00 7.33
C ALA A 131 -12.31 -35.91 6.45
N SER A 132 -13.00 -35.41 5.42
CA SER A 132 -12.51 -34.32 4.55
C SER A 132 -12.43 -32.98 5.28
N TYR A 133 -13.22 -32.77 6.33
CA TYR A 133 -13.21 -31.51 7.10
C TYR A 133 -11.96 -31.37 7.97
N LEU A 134 -11.34 -32.49 8.36
CA LEU A 134 -10.17 -32.51 9.23
C LEU A 134 -8.84 -32.24 8.51
N ARG A 135 -8.84 -32.10 7.18
CA ARG A 135 -7.63 -31.91 6.35
C ARG A 135 -7.40 -30.46 5.89
N GLN A 136 -8.16 -29.50 6.40
CA GLN A 136 -8.12 -28.10 5.96
C GLN A 136 -7.34 -27.16 6.90
N HIS A 137 -6.60 -27.70 7.87
CA HIS A 137 -5.70 -26.95 8.74
C HIS A 137 -4.23 -27.19 8.38
#